data_AF-A0A4Q3RND2-F1
#
_entry.id   AF-A0A4Q3RND2-F1
#
_cell.length_a   1.000
_cell.length_b   1.000
_cell.length_c   1.000
_cell.angle_alpha   90.00
_cell.angle_beta   90.00
_cell.angle_gamma   90.00
#
_symmetry.space_group_name_H-M   'P 1'
#
loop_
_entity.id
_entity.type
_entity.pdbx_description
1 polymer ?
#
loop_
_entity_poly.entity_id
_entity_poly.type
_entity_poly.pdbx_seq_one_letter_code
_entity_poly.pdbx_strand_id
1 'polypeptide(L)'
;MKSFLLFIGGFIAGILATFLFAYSTSVANKPNDGLLGLTIFPKQGECITTTSKNKSCEIEVFQVIAPDAALATIKYYSDEKLYGGKTYRNYDIRNDVVILLLSHNGKTYYDAQKIDISKKCARQMGTYQYTTKNEFEKTVPAVVIE
;
A
#
# COMPACT_ATOMS: atom_id res chain seq x y z
N MET A 1 56.89 -22.11 -5.09
CA MET A 1 55.93 -21.39 -5.98
C MET A 1 54.48 -21.83 -5.78
N LYS A 2 54.18 -23.13 -5.62
CA LYS A 2 52.82 -23.65 -5.41
C LYS A 2 52.10 -23.09 -4.18
N SER A 3 52.83 -22.93 -3.07
CA SER A 3 52.32 -22.30 -1.83
C SER A 3 52.00 -20.82 -1.99
N PHE A 4 52.79 -20.08 -2.78
CA PHE A 4 52.57 -18.66 -3.06
C PHE A 4 51.36 -18.42 -3.99
N LEU A 5 51.16 -19.31 -4.97
CA LEU A 5 49.97 -19.28 -5.84
C LEU A 5 48.67 -19.57 -5.08
N LEU A 6 48.70 -20.51 -4.12
CA LEU A 6 47.57 -20.78 -3.24
C LEU A 6 47.21 -19.58 -2.35
N PHE A 7 48.23 -18.85 -1.88
CA PHE A 7 48.01 -17.63 -1.09
C PHE A 7 47.33 -16.53 -1.91
N ILE A 8 47.79 -16.27 -3.14
CA ILE A 8 47.17 -15.27 -4.03
C ILE A 8 45.73 -15.67 -4.40
N GLY A 9 45.49 -16.95 -4.69
CA GLY A 9 44.15 -17.46 -4.99
C GLY A 9 43.18 -17.26 -3.81
N GLY A 10 43.62 -17.56 -2.59
CA GLY A 10 42.83 -17.31 -1.37
C GLY A 10 42.55 -15.84 -1.12
N PHE A 11 43.54 -14.97 -1.39
CA PHE A 11 43.38 -13.52 -1.23
C PHE A 11 42.33 -12.93 -2.21
N ILE A 12 42.40 -13.32 -3.49
CA ILE A 12 41.44 -12.87 -4.50
C ILE A 12 40.03 -13.40 -4.18
N ALA A 13 39.91 -14.67 -3.77
CA ALA A 13 38.64 -15.27 -3.38
C ALA A 13 38.02 -14.57 -2.15
N GLY A 14 38.84 -14.19 -1.16
CA GLY A 14 38.40 -13.43 0.01
C GLY A 14 37.87 -12.04 -0.34
N ILE A 15 38.55 -11.32 -1.24
CA ILE A 15 38.07 -10.02 -1.73
C ILE A 15 36.72 -10.16 -2.44
N LEU A 16 36.60 -11.14 -3.35
CA LEU A 16 35.35 -11.42 -4.05
C LEU A 16 34.21 -11.76 -3.09
N ALA A 17 34.46 -12.63 -2.10
CA ALA A 17 33.47 -12.98 -1.08
C ALA A 17 33.04 -11.74 -0.27
N THR A 18 33.97 -10.83 0.04
CA THR A 18 33.67 -9.59 0.77
C THR A 18 32.76 -8.67 -0.04
N PHE A 19 33.03 -8.48 -1.33
CA PHE A 19 32.14 -7.70 -2.21
C PHE A 19 30.76 -8.34 -2.37
N LEU A 20 30.71 -9.67 -2.46
CA LEU A 20 29.46 -10.42 -2.61
C LEU A 20 28.60 -10.34 -1.34
N PHE A 21 29.24 -10.41 -0.16
CA PHE A 21 28.59 -10.20 1.13
C PHE A 21 28.10 -8.75 1.28
N ALA A 22 28.96 -7.76 0.97
CA ALA A 22 28.58 -6.34 1.00
C ALA A 22 27.41 -6.05 0.06
N TYR A 23 27.42 -6.59 -1.16
CA TYR A 23 26.31 -6.48 -2.11
C TYR A 23 25.03 -7.13 -1.56
N SER A 24 25.13 -8.34 -1.00
CA SER A 24 23.98 -9.03 -0.41
C SER A 24 23.36 -8.24 0.75
N THR A 25 24.19 -7.68 1.63
CA THR A 25 23.71 -6.81 2.72
C THR A 25 23.15 -5.48 2.20
N SER A 26 23.70 -4.90 1.13
CA SER A 26 23.18 -3.68 0.49
C SER A 26 21.81 -3.90 -0.16
N VAL A 27 21.61 -5.05 -0.82
CA VAL A 27 20.30 -5.44 -1.36
C VAL A 27 19.31 -5.77 -0.25
N ALA A 28 19.74 -6.43 0.82
CA ALA A 28 18.90 -6.73 1.99
C ALA A 28 18.54 -5.49 2.83
N ASN A 29 19.42 -4.48 2.86
CA ASN A 29 19.25 -3.23 3.61
C ASN A 29 18.61 -2.10 2.80
N LYS A 30 18.20 -2.35 1.54
CA LYS A 30 17.17 -1.49 0.95
C LYS A 30 15.95 -1.57 1.88
N PRO A 31 15.34 -0.44 2.28
CA PRO A 31 14.08 -0.48 3.01
C PRO A 31 13.04 -1.11 2.09
N ASN A 32 12.92 -2.44 2.16
CA ASN A 32 11.70 -3.12 1.81
C ASN A 32 10.77 -2.80 2.98
N ASP A 33 9.93 -1.78 2.81
CA ASP A 33 8.81 -1.50 3.72
C ASP A 33 7.73 -2.60 3.59
N GLY A 34 8.15 -3.88 3.64
CA GLY A 34 7.35 -5.11 3.62
C GLY A 34 6.74 -5.50 2.27
N LEU A 35 6.35 -4.54 1.44
CA LEU A 35 5.47 -4.78 0.29
C LEU A 35 6.11 -4.34 -1.04
N LEU A 36 6.36 -5.31 -1.93
CA LEU A 36 6.88 -5.02 -3.27
C LEU A 36 5.93 -4.11 -4.06
N GLY A 37 6.46 -3.03 -4.63
CA GLY A 37 5.69 -2.03 -5.37
C GLY A 37 5.20 -0.85 -4.52
N LEU A 38 5.39 -0.88 -3.20
CA LEU A 38 5.12 0.26 -2.31
C LEU A 38 6.28 1.26 -2.38
N THR A 39 5.95 2.54 -2.55
CA THR A 39 6.88 3.67 -2.46
C THR A 39 6.32 4.68 -1.48
N ILE A 40 6.96 4.85 -0.32
CA ILE A 40 6.58 5.83 0.70
C ILE A 40 7.21 7.19 0.39
N PHE A 41 6.43 8.26 0.51
CA PHE A 41 6.90 9.62 0.32
C PHE A 41 7.63 10.14 1.57
N PRO A 42 8.66 11.00 1.40
CA PRO A 42 9.39 11.59 2.53
C PRO A 42 8.54 12.55 3.36
N LYS A 43 7.45 13.08 2.79
CA LYS A 43 6.45 13.90 3.48
C LYS A 43 5.08 13.31 3.20
N GLN A 44 4.22 13.31 4.21
CA GLN A 44 2.83 12.90 4.05
C GLN A 44 2.14 13.80 3.03
N GLY A 45 1.37 13.19 2.12
CA GLY A 45 0.62 13.86 1.08
C GLY A 45 -0.73 14.39 1.56
N GLU A 46 -1.56 14.77 0.60
CA GLU A 46 -2.87 15.33 0.87
C GLU A 46 -3.86 14.29 1.41
N CYS A 47 -4.92 14.80 2.03
CA CYS A 47 -6.07 14.00 2.42
C CYS A 47 -6.92 13.71 1.19
N ILE A 48 -7.13 12.43 0.86
CA ILE A 48 -7.87 12.04 -0.35
C ILE A 48 -9.40 12.15 -0.13
N THR A 49 -9.86 12.11 1.12
CA THR A 49 -11.29 12.12 1.49
C THR A 49 -11.98 13.48 1.38
N THR A 50 -11.33 14.48 0.79
CA THR A 50 -11.68 15.89 1.03
C THR A 50 -12.61 16.50 -0.01
N THR A 51 -12.90 15.83 -1.12
CA THR A 51 -13.48 16.50 -2.30
C THR A 51 -15.00 16.58 -2.32
N SER A 52 -15.72 15.90 -1.43
CA SER A 52 -17.18 15.96 -1.38
C SER A 52 -17.68 16.31 0.02
N LYS A 53 -17.60 17.60 0.39
CA LYS A 53 -18.01 18.14 1.70
C LYS A 53 -19.44 17.79 2.13
N ASN A 54 -20.28 17.29 1.22
CA ASN A 54 -21.68 16.95 1.45
C ASN A 54 -22.00 15.44 1.31
N LYS A 55 -20.99 14.57 1.19
CA LYS A 55 -21.19 13.12 1.07
C LYS A 55 -20.45 12.38 2.17
N SER A 56 -21.10 11.35 2.69
CA SER A 56 -20.46 10.37 3.56
C SER A 56 -19.50 9.51 2.75
N CYS A 57 -18.51 8.93 3.42
CA CYS A 57 -17.45 8.17 2.77
C CYS A 57 -17.14 6.91 3.55
N GLU A 58 -17.01 5.79 2.83
CA GLU A 58 -16.57 4.52 3.39
C GLU A 58 -15.47 3.91 2.54
N ILE A 59 -14.60 3.13 3.17
CA ILE A 59 -13.66 2.25 2.48
C ILE A 59 -14.29 0.87 2.41
N GLU A 60 -14.35 0.29 1.23
CA GLU A 60 -14.69 -1.12 1.04
C GLU A 60 -13.44 -1.89 0.61
N VAL A 61 -12.97 -2.79 1.48
CA VAL A 61 -11.84 -3.69 1.20
C VAL A 61 -12.31 -4.75 0.22
N PHE A 62 -11.62 -4.89 -0.92
CA PHE A 62 -11.94 -5.96 -1.88
C PHE A 62 -10.88 -7.05 -1.95
N GLN A 63 -9.67 -6.79 -1.46
CA GLN A 63 -8.62 -7.81 -1.41
C GLN A 63 -7.57 -7.47 -0.34
N VAL A 64 -7.43 -8.31 0.67
CA VAL A 64 -6.28 -8.28 1.58
C VAL A 64 -5.05 -8.89 0.89
N ILE A 65 -3.93 -8.16 0.86
CA ILE A 65 -2.70 -8.60 0.17
C ILE A 65 -1.54 -8.87 1.14
N ALA A 66 -1.60 -8.30 2.34
CA ALA A 66 -0.70 -8.57 3.46
C ALA A 66 -1.47 -8.39 4.79
N PRO A 67 -0.96 -8.90 5.93
CA PRO A 67 -1.62 -8.76 7.23
C PRO A 67 -1.94 -7.31 7.61
N ASP A 68 -1.11 -6.37 7.15
CA ASP A 68 -1.16 -4.94 7.42
C ASP A 68 -1.49 -4.08 6.19
N ALA A 69 -1.86 -4.70 5.05
CA ALA A 69 -2.16 -3.97 3.82
C ALA A 69 -3.27 -4.62 3.00
N ALA A 70 -4.19 -3.81 2.50
CA ALA A 70 -5.30 -4.27 1.68
C ALA A 70 -5.58 -3.32 0.52
N LEU A 71 -5.97 -3.87 -0.63
CA LEU A 71 -6.55 -3.10 -1.72
C LEU A 71 -8.02 -2.83 -1.40
N ALA A 72 -8.40 -1.56 -1.54
CA ALA A 72 -9.72 -1.10 -1.18
C ALA A 72 -10.21 0.02 -2.10
N THR A 73 -11.51 0.26 -2.07
CA THR A 73 -12.13 1.36 -2.80
C THR A 73 -12.71 2.35 -1.80
N ILE A 74 -12.32 3.62 -1.91
CA ILE A 74 -13.01 4.72 -1.26
C ILE A 74 -14.30 4.97 -2.04
N LYS A 75 -15.44 4.79 -1.36
CA LYS A 75 -16.78 5.00 -1.89
C LYS A 75 -17.44 6.21 -1.26
N TYR A 76 -18.10 7.01 -2.07
CA TYR A 76 -18.86 8.17 -1.62
C TYR A 76 -20.35 7.88 -1.71
N TYR A 77 -21.11 8.28 -0.69
CA TYR A 77 -22.55 8.08 -0.69
C TYR A 77 -23.30 9.21 0.01
N SER A 78 -24.56 9.35 -0.37
CA SER A 78 -25.53 10.19 0.33
C SER A 78 -26.65 9.32 0.86
N ASP A 79 -27.14 9.61 2.06
CA ASP A 79 -28.31 8.96 2.61
C ASP A 79 -29.58 9.62 2.06
N GLU A 80 -30.42 8.84 1.40
CA GLU A 80 -31.68 9.29 0.81
C GLU A 80 -32.86 8.57 1.47
N LYS A 81 -33.95 9.31 1.74
CA LYS A 81 -35.19 8.73 2.27
C LYS A 81 -36.13 8.39 1.13
N LEU A 82 -36.50 7.12 1.02
CA LEU A 82 -37.50 6.65 0.07
C LEU A 82 -38.92 6.70 0.68
N TYR A 83 -39.92 6.57 -0.19
CA TYR A 83 -41.32 6.45 0.23
C TYR A 83 -41.47 5.22 1.16
N GLY A 84 -42.04 5.43 2.35
CA GLY A 84 -42.10 4.41 3.41
C GLY A 84 -41.02 4.52 4.50
N GLY A 85 -40.24 5.61 4.53
CA GLY A 85 -39.39 5.97 5.67
C GLY A 85 -38.07 5.19 5.79
N LYS A 86 -37.74 4.36 4.80
CA LYS A 86 -36.45 3.66 4.75
C LYS A 86 -35.37 4.58 4.19
N THR A 87 -34.22 4.62 4.87
CA THR A 87 -33.01 5.28 4.37
C THR A 87 -32.21 4.31 3.51
N TYR A 88 -31.78 4.75 2.33
CA TYR A 88 -30.90 4.00 1.44
C TYR A 88 -29.65 4.81 1.10
N ARG A 89 -28.53 4.12 0.90
CA ARG A 89 -27.26 4.74 0.51
C ARG A 89 -27.18 4.86 -1.01
N ASN A 90 -27.25 6.09 -1.50
CA ASN A 90 -27.02 6.39 -2.90
C ASN A 90 -25.52 6.57 -3.15
N TYR A 91 -24.88 5.56 -3.74
CA TYR A 91 -23.44 5.54 -4.00
C TYR A 91 -23.09 6.29 -5.30
N ASP A 92 -22.06 7.13 -5.22
CA ASP A 92 -21.51 7.87 -6.35
C ASP A 92 -20.31 7.14 -6.95
N ILE A 93 -20.61 6.11 -7.73
CA ILE A 93 -19.64 5.18 -8.33
C ILE A 93 -18.62 5.91 -9.24
N ARG A 94 -18.96 7.10 -9.75
CA ARG A 94 -18.09 7.87 -10.66
C ARG A 94 -16.87 8.45 -9.95
N ASN A 95 -16.93 8.57 -8.62
CA ASN A 95 -15.89 9.15 -7.79
C ASN A 95 -15.17 8.11 -6.93
N ASP A 96 -15.39 6.82 -7.19
CA ASP A 96 -14.71 5.75 -6.48
C ASP A 96 -13.19 5.80 -6.75
N VAL A 97 -12.38 5.71 -5.70
CA VAL A 97 -10.92 5.72 -5.80
C VAL A 97 -10.35 4.43 -5.25
N VAL A 98 -9.62 3.68 -6.07
CA VAL A 98 -8.87 2.50 -5.62
C VAL A 98 -7.61 2.95 -4.89
N ILE A 99 -7.38 2.39 -3.71
CA ILE A 99 -6.26 2.70 -2.84
C ILE A 99 -5.58 1.42 -2.35
N LEU A 100 -4.33 1.54 -1.93
CA LEU A 100 -3.72 0.62 -0.97
C LEU A 100 -3.96 1.18 0.44
N LEU A 101 -4.79 0.51 1.22
CA LEU A 101 -5.01 0.81 2.62
C LEU A 101 -3.93 0.14 3.47
N LEU A 102 -3.09 0.96 4.09
CA LEU A 102 -2.07 0.54 5.05
C LEU A 102 -2.64 0.61 6.46
N SER A 103 -2.32 -0.42 7.24
CA SER A 103 -2.66 -0.46 8.66
C SER A 103 -1.86 0.56 9.46
N HIS A 104 -2.53 1.17 10.42
CA HIS A 104 -1.90 1.95 11.47
C HIS A 104 -2.24 1.32 12.83
N ASN A 105 -1.23 1.08 13.67
CA ASN A 105 -1.33 0.49 15.01
C ASN A 105 -1.80 -0.98 15.06
N GLY A 106 -1.32 -1.82 14.15
CA GLY A 106 -1.51 -3.28 14.22
C GLY A 106 -2.94 -3.75 13.92
N LYS A 107 -3.76 -2.92 13.27
CA LYS A 107 -5.08 -3.33 12.78
C LYS A 107 -4.91 -4.31 11.61
N THR A 108 -5.77 -5.31 11.55
CA THR A 108 -5.83 -6.23 10.42
C THR A 108 -7.11 -5.98 9.62
N TYR A 109 -7.06 -6.26 8.32
CA TYR A 109 -8.21 -6.13 7.42
C TYR A 109 -8.74 -7.51 6.99
N TYR A 110 -9.98 -7.53 6.51
CA TYR A 110 -10.58 -8.71 5.88
C TYR A 110 -11.37 -8.29 4.63
N ASP A 111 -11.56 -9.22 3.70
CA ASP A 111 -12.28 -8.95 2.45
C ASP A 111 -13.73 -8.55 2.71
N ALA A 112 -14.25 -7.63 1.89
CA ALA A 112 -15.57 -7.01 2.02
C ALA A 112 -15.77 -6.21 3.33
N GLN A 113 -14.70 -5.91 4.09
CA GLN A 113 -14.78 -5.02 5.24
C GLN A 113 -15.17 -3.61 4.79
N LYS A 114 -16.17 -3.04 5.49
CA LYS A 114 -16.59 -1.64 5.31
C LYS A 114 -16.13 -0.81 6.49
N ILE A 115 -15.44 0.29 6.21
CA ILE A 115 -14.87 1.19 7.22
C ILE A 115 -15.40 2.60 6.96
N ASP A 116 -16.20 3.11 7.89
CA ASP A 116 -16.64 4.51 7.83
C ASP A 116 -15.46 5.46 8.11
N ILE A 117 -15.22 6.35 7.15
CA ILE A 117 -14.17 7.37 7.19
C ILE A 117 -14.73 8.77 6.97
N SER A 118 -16.05 8.96 7.12
CA SER A 118 -16.74 10.25 6.88
C SER A 118 -16.22 11.41 7.74
N LYS A 119 -15.56 11.11 8.87
CA LYS A 119 -14.92 12.08 9.77
C LYS A 119 -13.42 11.87 9.94
N LYS A 120 -12.82 11.05 9.07
CA LYS A 120 -11.41 10.67 9.14
C LYS A 120 -10.69 11.10 7.88
N CYS A 121 -9.38 11.25 7.99
CA CYS A 121 -8.55 11.55 6.85
C CYS A 121 -7.94 10.28 6.28
N ALA A 122 -8.24 9.97 5.02
CA ALA A 122 -7.49 8.97 4.28
C ALA A 122 -6.26 9.67 3.68
N ARG A 123 -5.16 9.71 4.43
CA ARG A 123 -3.96 10.47 4.07
C ARG A 123 -3.04 9.68 3.18
N GLN A 124 -2.67 10.26 2.04
CA GLN A 124 -1.70 9.64 1.15
C GLN A 124 -0.31 9.63 1.80
N MET A 125 0.30 8.45 1.91
CA MET A 125 1.68 8.27 2.38
C MET A 125 2.61 7.85 1.24
N GLY A 126 2.08 7.52 0.07
CA GLY A 126 2.88 7.02 -1.03
C GLY A 126 2.07 6.57 -2.23
N THR A 127 2.68 5.70 -3.03
CA THR A 127 2.05 4.99 -4.14
C THR A 127 2.32 3.50 -4.05
N TYR A 128 1.42 2.71 -4.62
CA TYR A 128 1.54 1.27 -4.73
C TYR A 128 1.33 0.85 -6.19
N GLN A 129 2.34 0.21 -6.77
CA GLN A 129 2.27 -0.36 -8.11
C GLN A 129 2.04 -1.87 -8.02
N TYR A 130 1.08 -2.38 -8.78
CA TYR A 130 0.79 -3.81 -8.84
C TYR A 130 0.31 -4.23 -10.23
N THR A 131 0.50 -5.51 -10.54
CA THR A 131 -0.01 -6.12 -11.77
C THR A 131 -1.31 -6.83 -11.47
N THR A 132 -2.36 -6.50 -12.22
CA THR A 132 -3.65 -7.19 -12.14
C THR A 132 -3.57 -8.60 -12.72
N LYS A 133 -4.59 -9.44 -12.47
CA LYS A 133 -4.69 -10.78 -13.08
C LYS A 133 -4.69 -10.77 -14.61
N ASN A 134 -5.11 -9.65 -15.22
CA ASN A 134 -5.12 -9.46 -16.66
C ASN A 134 -3.83 -8.78 -17.17
N GLU A 135 -2.75 -8.86 -16.40
CA GLU A 135 -1.40 -8.33 -16.73
C GLU A 135 -1.31 -6.81 -16.92
N PHE A 136 -2.37 -6.06 -16.58
CA PHE A 136 -2.28 -4.60 -16.54
C PHE A 136 -1.55 -4.14 -15.29
N GLU A 137 -0.52 -3.32 -15.47
CA GLU A 137 0.09 -2.55 -14.39
C GLU A 137 -0.84 -1.41 -13.96
N LYS A 138 -1.02 -1.27 -12.65
CA LYS A 138 -1.78 -0.19 -12.04
C LYS A 138 -0.96 0.45 -10.93
N THR A 139 -1.11 1.76 -10.79
CA THR A 139 -0.55 2.53 -9.69
C THR A 139 -1.68 3.20 -8.93
N VAL A 140 -1.75 2.97 -7.63
CA VAL A 140 -2.77 3.52 -6.74
C VAL A 140 -2.12 4.27 -5.57
N PRO A 141 -2.78 5.25 -4.96
CA PRO A 141 -2.27 5.88 -3.76
C PRO A 141 -2.20 4.88 -2.60
N ALA A 142 -1.11 4.92 -1.84
CA ALA A 142 -0.98 4.23 -0.56
C ALA A 142 -1.39 5.17 0.57
N VAL A 143 -2.27 4.69 1.46
CA VAL A 143 -3.06 5.54 2.35
C VAL A 143 -3.16 4.94 3.74
N VAL A 144 -3.08 5.78 4.77
CA VAL A 144 -3.46 5.44 6.15
C VAL A 144 -4.68 6.24 6.57
N ILE A 145 -5.47 5.69 7.49
CA ILE A 145 -6.61 6.37 8.09
C ILE A 145 -6.15 7.06 9.38
N GLU A 146 -6.32 8.38 9.44
CA GLU A 146 -6.11 9.22 10.63
C GLU A 146 -7.43 9.75 11.19
#